data_AF-A0A0T6AM40-F1
#
_entry.id   AF-A0A0T6AM40-F1
#
_cell.length_a   1.000
_cell.length_b   1.000
_cell.length_c   1.000
_cell.angle_alpha   90.00
_cell.angle_beta   90.00
_cell.angle_gamma   90.00
#
_symmetry.space_group_name_H-M   'P 1'
#
loop_
_entity.id
_entity.type
_entity.pdbx_description
1 polymer ?
#
loop_
_entity_poly.entity_id
_entity_poly.type
_entity_poly.pdbx_seq_one_letter_code
_entity_poly.pdbx_strand_id
1 'polypeptide(L)'
;MTPRRPRKAEILGEPAQHRKLGVDLFNYVWTLLEKPDRTKEEDDEMIHAAHASRWHWSIVGAPENFARGEWQISRVYAVLGRGEPALVHALRCLEICQEHG
;
A
#
# COMPACT_ATOMS: atom_id res chain seq x y z
N MET A 1 29.46 -1.89 23.52
CA MET A 1 29.25 -1.55 22.10
C MET A 1 27.91 -2.14 21.69
N THR A 2 26.87 -1.32 21.56
CA THR A 2 25.52 -1.82 21.23
C THR A 2 25.48 -2.20 19.76
N PRO A 3 25.01 -3.40 19.36
CA PRO A 3 24.99 -3.78 17.95
C PRO A 3 24.07 -2.85 17.14
N ARG A 4 24.55 -2.41 15.98
CA ARG A 4 23.80 -1.55 15.05
C ARG A 4 22.59 -2.34 14.53
N ARG A 5 21.38 -1.77 14.64
CA ARG A 5 20.20 -2.33 13.95
C ARG A 5 20.38 -2.22 12.43
N PRO A 6 20.19 -3.30 11.67
CA PRO A 6 20.32 -3.27 10.22
C PRO A 6 19.24 -2.40 9.58
N ARG A 7 19.56 -1.77 8.45
CA ARG A 7 18.61 -0.95 7.66
C ARG A 7 17.60 -1.87 6.97
N LYS A 8 16.38 -1.40 6.70
CA LYS A 8 15.33 -2.16 5.98
C LYS A 8 15.86 -2.84 4.71
N ALA A 9 16.61 -2.10 3.89
CA ALA A 9 17.20 -2.60 2.65
C ALA A 9 18.26 -3.70 2.84
N GLU A 10 18.85 -3.84 4.03
CA GLU A 10 19.85 -4.88 4.33
C GLU A 10 19.20 -6.21 4.74
N ILE A 11 17.91 -6.20 5.08
CA ILE A 11 17.18 -7.37 5.59
C ILE A 11 16.18 -7.91 4.56
N LEU A 12 15.59 -7.03 3.75
CA LEU A 12 14.30 -7.32 3.10
C LEU A 12 14.38 -7.80 1.64
N GLY A 13 15.58 -8.06 1.12
CA GLY A 13 15.79 -8.54 -0.25
C GLY A 13 16.11 -7.41 -1.23
N GLU A 14 16.27 -7.76 -2.51
CA GLU A 14 16.76 -6.84 -3.53
C GLU A 14 15.76 -5.71 -3.83
N PRO A 15 16.21 -4.44 -4.01
CA PRO A 15 15.32 -3.33 -4.34
C PRO A 15 14.43 -3.56 -5.57
N ALA A 16 14.94 -4.28 -6.57
CA ALA A 16 14.18 -4.65 -7.77
C ALA A 16 12.96 -5.53 -7.44
N GLN A 17 13.09 -6.43 -6.46
CA GLN A 17 12.00 -7.30 -6.02
C GLN A 17 10.91 -6.47 -5.31
N HIS A 18 11.28 -5.52 -4.45
CA HIS A 18 10.30 -4.63 -3.83
C HIS A 18 9.56 -3.78 -4.85
N ARG A 19 10.25 -3.27 -5.88
CA ARG A 19 9.60 -2.50 -6.95
C ARG A 19 8.58 -3.36 -7.69
N LYS A 20 8.97 -4.57 -8.09
CA LYS A 20 8.09 -5.52 -8.78
C LYS A 20 6.86 -5.84 -7.93
N LEU A 21 7.05 -6.20 -6.66
CA LEU A 21 5.95 -6.51 -5.74
C LEU A 21 5.03 -5.31 -5.50
N GLY A 22 5.59 -4.09 -5.37
CA GLY A 22 4.80 -2.87 -5.24
C GLY A 22 3.85 -2.65 -6.42
N VAL A 23 4.32 -2.87 -7.66
CA VAL A 23 3.51 -2.77 -8.88
C VAL A 23 2.50 -3.90 -8.98
N ASP A 24 2.95 -5.15 -8.84
CA ASP A 24 2.10 -6.33 -9.03
C ASP A 24 0.93 -6.36 -8.05
N LEU A 25 1.20 -6.10 -6.76
CA LEU A 25 0.16 -6.06 -5.73
C LEU A 25 -0.80 -4.90 -5.94
N PHE A 26 -0.31 -3.72 -6.37
CA PHE A 26 -1.18 -2.58 -6.67
C PHE A 26 -2.17 -2.91 -7.79
N ASN A 27 -1.69 -3.57 -8.85
CA ASN A 27 -2.53 -3.99 -9.98
C ASN A 27 -3.47 -5.13 -9.59
N TYR A 28 -3.01 -6.06 -8.75
CA TYR A 28 -3.84 -7.16 -8.25
C TYR A 28 -5.04 -6.65 -7.44
N VAL A 29 -4.84 -5.64 -6.58
CA VAL A 29 -5.94 -4.99 -5.85
C VAL A 29 -7.03 -4.47 -6.78
N TRP A 30 -6.67 -3.97 -7.97
CA TRP A 30 -7.66 -3.54 -8.96
C TRP A 30 -8.50 -4.70 -9.50
N THR A 31 -7.89 -5.86 -9.74
CA THR A 31 -8.64 -7.06 -10.15
C THR A 31 -9.67 -7.48 -9.11
N LEU A 32 -9.33 -7.33 -7.82
CA LEU A 32 -10.27 -7.56 -6.72
C LEU A 32 -11.34 -6.48 -6.67
N LEU A 33 -10.97 -5.19 -6.71
CA LEU A 33 -11.93 -4.07 -6.70
C LEU A 33 -12.99 -4.17 -7.81
N GLU A 34 -12.62 -4.66 -8.99
CA GLU A 34 -13.49 -4.82 -10.16
C GLU A 34 -14.31 -6.12 -10.14
N LYS A 35 -13.94 -7.09 -9.30
CA LYS A 35 -14.66 -8.37 -9.19
C LYS A 35 -16.04 -8.17 -8.56
N PRO A 36 -17.14 -8.57 -9.24
CA PRO A 36 -18.45 -8.65 -8.60
C PRO A 36 -18.52 -9.84 -7.63
N ASP A 37 -19.38 -9.74 -6.61
CA ASP A 37 -19.68 -10.82 -5.67
C ASP A 37 -18.43 -11.41 -4.97
N ARG A 38 -17.50 -10.54 -4.52
CA ARG A 38 -16.33 -10.94 -3.73
C ARG A 38 -16.74 -11.70 -2.47
N THR A 39 -16.00 -12.75 -2.14
CA THR A 39 -16.13 -13.42 -0.84
C THR A 39 -15.47 -12.60 0.26
N LYS A 40 -15.75 -12.95 1.51
CA LYS A 40 -15.10 -12.33 2.67
C LYS A 40 -13.57 -12.50 2.62
N GLU A 41 -13.10 -13.66 2.20
CA GLU A 41 -11.67 -13.96 2.08
C GLU A 41 -11.00 -13.07 1.02
N GLU A 42 -11.70 -12.78 -0.07
CA GLU A 42 -11.22 -11.88 -1.13
C GLU A 42 -11.21 -10.41 -0.68
N ASP A 43 -12.19 -10.00 0.12
CA ASP A 43 -12.19 -8.68 0.76
C ASP A 43 -11.00 -8.53 1.74
N ASP A 44 -10.73 -9.58 2.55
CA ASP A 44 -9.59 -9.61 3.46
C ASP A 44 -8.26 -9.61 2.67
N GLU A 45 -8.17 -10.36 1.57
CA GLU A 45 -7.01 -10.38 0.66
C GLU A 45 -6.78 -9.02 0.01
N MET A 46 -7.84 -8.32 -0.42
CA MET A 46 -7.77 -6.99 -1.01
C MET A 46 -7.13 -5.98 -0.04
N ILE A 47 -7.48 -6.04 1.25
CA ILE A 47 -6.86 -5.21 2.30
C ILE A 47 -5.37 -5.55 2.41
N HIS A 48 -5.02 -6.83 2.54
CA HIS A 48 -3.63 -7.25 2.70
C HIS A 48 -2.75 -6.85 1.51
N ALA A 49 -3.23 -7.05 0.28
CA ALA A 49 -2.50 -6.71 -0.94
C ALA A 49 -2.27 -5.20 -1.07
N ALA A 50 -3.26 -4.36 -0.74
CA ALA A 50 -3.12 -2.90 -0.79
C ALA A 50 -2.06 -2.39 0.20
N HIS A 51 -2.11 -2.88 1.45
CA HIS A 51 -1.12 -2.53 2.47
C HIS A 51 0.28 -3.06 2.11
N ALA A 52 0.37 -4.28 1.57
CA ALA A 52 1.63 -4.86 1.14
C ALA A 52 2.25 -4.05 -0.02
N SER A 53 1.46 -3.66 -1.03
CA SER A 53 1.93 -2.79 -2.12
C SER A 53 2.54 -1.49 -1.57
N ARG A 54 1.79 -0.79 -0.70
CA ARG A 54 2.26 0.45 -0.08
C ARG A 54 3.49 0.23 0.80
N TRP A 55 3.59 -0.89 1.49
CA TRP A 55 4.77 -1.23 2.28
C TRP A 55 6.00 -1.43 1.38
N HIS A 56 5.86 -2.13 0.24
CA HIS A 56 6.94 -2.30 -0.73
C HIS A 56 7.42 -0.96 -1.29
N TRP A 57 6.50 -0.04 -1.59
CA TRP A 57 6.89 1.31 -1.98
C TRP A 57 7.68 2.02 -0.90
N SER A 58 7.39 1.85 0.39
CA SER A 58 8.18 2.48 1.48
C SER A 58 9.67 2.14 1.49
N ILE A 59 10.09 1.11 0.74
CA ILE A 59 11.47 0.64 0.67
C ILE A 59 12.18 1.23 -0.56
N VAL A 60 11.48 1.41 -1.69
CA VAL A 60 12.11 1.72 -2.99
C VAL A 60 11.41 2.80 -3.83
N GLY A 61 10.25 3.28 -3.39
CA GLY A 61 9.40 4.23 -4.10
C GLY A 61 9.75 5.68 -3.79
N ALA A 62 9.11 6.58 -4.53
CA ALA A 62 9.14 8.02 -4.34
C ALA A 62 7.82 8.51 -3.72
N PRO A 63 7.71 9.78 -3.27
CA PRO A 63 6.49 10.30 -2.65
C PRO A 63 5.21 10.06 -3.46
N GLU A 64 5.27 10.10 -4.79
CA GLU A 64 4.14 9.84 -5.68
C GLU A 64 3.64 8.39 -5.56
N ASN A 65 4.55 7.43 -5.35
CA ASN A 65 4.18 6.04 -5.08
C ASN A 65 3.50 5.91 -3.71
N PHE A 66 3.94 6.68 -2.72
CA PHE A 66 3.36 6.63 -1.38
C PHE A 66 1.94 7.19 -1.40
N ALA A 67 1.75 8.38 -1.98
CA ALA A 67 0.43 8.99 -2.13
C ALA A 67 -0.55 8.05 -2.85
N ARG A 68 -0.15 7.45 -3.99
CA ARG A 68 -0.99 6.49 -4.72
C ARG A 68 -1.32 5.24 -3.90
N GLY A 69 -0.37 4.73 -3.12
CA GLY A 69 -0.59 3.60 -2.22
C GLY A 69 -1.59 3.92 -1.11
N GLU A 70 -1.43 5.07 -0.42
CA GLU A 70 -2.37 5.54 0.61
C GLU A 70 -3.77 5.74 0.02
N TRP A 71 -3.86 6.34 -1.18
CA TRP A 71 -5.13 6.49 -1.87
C TRP A 71 -5.81 5.15 -2.19
N GLN A 72 -5.06 4.14 -2.66
CA GLN A 72 -5.66 2.84 -2.96
C GLN A 72 -6.15 2.14 -1.69
N ILE A 73 -5.41 2.24 -0.57
CA ILE A 73 -5.87 1.71 0.72
C ILE A 73 -7.14 2.43 1.18
N SER A 74 -7.20 3.76 1.05
CA SER A 74 -8.41 4.53 1.34
C SER A 74 -9.61 4.04 0.52
N ARG A 75 -9.42 3.85 -0.79
CA ARG A 75 -10.43 3.32 -1.70
C ARG A 75 -10.90 1.92 -1.29
N VAL A 76 -9.99 1.02 -0.97
CA VAL A 76 -10.31 -0.35 -0.51
C VAL A 76 -11.20 -0.29 0.72
N TYR A 77 -10.83 0.49 1.74
CA TYR A 77 -11.67 0.62 2.94
C TYR A 77 -13.01 1.28 2.66
N ALA A 78 -13.08 2.27 1.77
CA ALA A 78 -14.33 2.90 1.38
C ALA A 78 -15.29 1.91 0.70
N VAL A 79 -14.78 1.09 -0.23
CA VAL A 79 -15.56 0.05 -0.92
C VAL A 79 -16.09 -1.01 0.06
N LEU A 80 -15.32 -1.32 1.11
CA LEU A 80 -15.73 -2.26 2.16
C LEU A 80 -16.61 -1.62 3.26
N GLY A 81 -17.04 -0.37 3.10
CA GLY A 81 -17.89 0.33 4.06
C GLY A 81 -17.19 0.71 5.38
N ARG A 82 -15.85 0.72 5.41
CA ARG A 82 -15.04 1.03 6.60
C ARG A 82 -14.56 2.49 6.57
N GLY A 83 -15.45 3.41 6.94
CA GLY A 83 -15.22 4.85 6.79
C GLY A 83 -14.05 5.42 7.58
N GLU A 84 -13.85 5.02 8.84
CA GLU A 84 -12.78 5.53 9.70
C GLU A 84 -11.37 5.26 9.11
N PRO A 85 -10.97 4.01 8.79
CA PRO A 85 -9.66 3.77 8.21
C PRO A 85 -9.54 4.34 6.78
N ALA A 86 -10.65 4.43 6.03
CA ALA A 86 -10.64 5.09 4.72
C ALA A 86 -10.21 6.56 4.85
N LEU A 87 -10.74 7.29 5.84
CA LEU A 87 -10.41 8.69 6.09
C LEU A 87 -8.94 8.86 6.53
N VAL A 88 -8.45 7.99 7.42
CA VAL A 88 -7.04 8.01 7.87
C VAL A 88 -6.09 7.99 6.68
N HIS A 89 -6.28 7.05 5.74
CA HIS A 89 -5.43 6.92 4.57
C HIS A 89 -5.65 8.02 3.54
N ALA A 90 -6.88 8.54 3.39
CA ALA A 90 -7.15 9.70 2.53
C ALA A 90 -6.40 10.95 3.00
N LEU A 91 -6.42 11.22 4.31
CA LEU A 91 -5.71 12.35 4.90
C LEU A 91 -4.19 12.20 4.75
N ARG A 92 -3.65 10.99 4.93
CA ARG A 92 -2.23 10.75 4.71
C ARG A 92 -1.83 10.92 3.24
N CYS A 93 -2.67 10.50 2.30
CA CYS A 93 -2.46 10.78 0.88
C CYS A 93 -2.40 12.29 0.61
N LEU A 94 -3.35 13.05 1.17
CA LEU A 94 -3.40 14.50 0.99
C LEU A 94 -2.15 15.18 1.54
N GLU A 95 -1.72 14.81 2.74
CA GLU A 95 -0.51 15.33 3.38
C GLU A 95 0.72 15.13 2.48
N ILE A 96 0.92 13.91 1.96
CA ILE A 96 2.05 13.61 1.06
C ILE A 96 1.97 14.47 -0.22
N CYS A 97 0.78 14.63 -0.80
CA CYS A 97 0.59 15.47 -1.99
C CYS A 97 0.87 16.96 -1.70
N GLN A 98 0.53 17.46 -0.52
CA GLN A 98 0.81 18.85 -0.13
C GLN A 98 2.31 19.10 0.13
N GLU A 99 3.02 18.08 0.62
CA GLU A 99 4.46 18.16 0.89
C GLU A 99 5.32 18.06 -0.37
N HIS A 100 4.83 17.39 -1.43
CA HIS A 100 5.64 16.98 -2.58
C HIS A 100 5.04 17.29 -3.97
N GLY A 101 3.85 17.88 -4.04
CA GLY A 101 3.12 18.17 -5.29
C GLY A 101 3.35 19.55 -5.88
#